data_AF-A0A224YHT6-F1
#
_entry.id   AF-A0A224YHT6-F1
#
_cell.length_a   1.000
_cell.length_b   1.000
_cell.length_c   1.000
_cell.angle_alpha   90.00
_cell.angle_beta   90.00
_cell.angle_gamma   90.00
#
_symmetry.space_group_name_H-M   'P 1'
#
loop_
_entity.id
_entity.type
_entity.pdbx_description
1 polymer ?
#
loop_
_entity_poly.entity_id
_entity_poly.type
_entity_poly.pdbx_seq_one_letter_code
_entity_poly.pdbx_strand_id
1 'polypeptide(L)'
;MKLALLPLALVLALRDVRGDKPVWADEEANGAHQDAWKSLNATVNGVFHMIKSTYKNDPVWGNEFNCLSITADHPNEDEKSVLSFILFMNNADTEYQFSLEKVTAVKMYGYNKENALKYQTEDERTYTDVLVFSDDQCYVIYVPGTEGHKGGYELWATDYQNVPASCLEKFNEYTADFQVRDVFTSACRYR
;
A
#
# COMPACT_ATOMS: atom_id res chain seq x y z
N MET A 1 -3.10 69.78 5.45
CA MET A 1 -3.12 68.42 6.04
C MET A 1 -3.00 67.42 4.90
N LYS A 2 -1.85 66.76 4.74
CA LYS A 2 -1.63 65.73 3.72
C LYS A 2 -2.03 64.38 4.33
N LEU A 3 -3.09 63.73 3.83
CA LEU A 3 -3.37 62.33 4.12
C LEU A 3 -2.56 61.47 3.15
N ALA A 4 -1.60 60.71 3.68
CA ALA A 4 -0.93 59.66 2.95
C ALA A 4 -1.79 58.39 2.99
N LEU A 5 -2.24 57.93 1.82
CA LEU A 5 -2.81 56.61 1.62
C LEU A 5 -1.67 55.60 1.50
N LEU A 6 -1.55 54.69 2.46
CA LEU A 6 -0.73 53.48 2.33
C LEU A 6 -1.58 52.38 1.70
N PRO A 7 -1.14 51.74 0.59
CA PRO A 7 -1.81 50.56 0.07
C PRO A 7 -1.41 49.35 0.93
N LEU A 8 -2.41 48.71 1.52
CA LEU A 8 -2.26 47.44 2.24
C LEU A 8 -2.02 46.34 1.20
N ALA A 9 -0.78 45.92 1.03
CA ALA A 9 -0.44 44.76 0.20
C ALA A 9 -0.97 43.49 0.87
N LEU A 10 -2.07 42.95 0.34
CA LEU A 10 -2.62 41.67 0.75
C LEU A 10 -1.74 40.56 0.13
N VAL A 11 -0.74 40.10 0.88
CA VAL A 11 0.00 38.89 0.53
C VAL A 11 -0.94 37.70 0.80
N LEU A 12 -1.64 37.25 -0.24
CA LEU A 12 -2.31 35.95 -0.25
C LEU A 12 -1.24 34.87 -0.15
N ALA A 13 -0.95 34.44 1.08
CA ALA A 13 -0.26 33.17 1.28
C ALA A 13 -1.15 32.08 0.72
N LEU A 14 -0.79 31.58 -0.47
CA LEU A 14 -1.26 30.30 -0.98
C LEU A 14 -0.80 29.24 0.03
N ARG A 15 -1.65 28.96 1.03
CA ARG A 15 -1.58 27.67 1.71
C ARG A 15 -1.99 26.66 0.66
N ASP A 16 -1.01 26.00 0.07
CA ASP A 16 -1.25 24.69 -0.53
C ASP A 16 -2.06 23.90 0.49
N VAL A 17 -3.27 23.50 0.10
CA VAL A 17 -4.02 22.47 0.81
C VAL A 17 -3.25 21.17 0.55
N ARG A 18 -2.11 21.01 1.23
CA ARG A 18 -1.49 19.71 1.43
C ARG A 18 -2.50 18.98 2.31
N GLY A 19 -3.33 18.12 1.70
CA GLY A 19 -4.09 17.15 2.47
C GLY A 19 -3.11 16.45 3.41
N ASP A 20 -3.48 16.30 4.68
CA ASP A 20 -2.60 15.82 5.74
C ASP A 20 -1.99 14.47 5.33
N LYS A 21 -0.75 14.50 4.83
CA LYS A 21 -0.01 13.29 4.47
C LYS A 21 0.38 12.57 5.75
N PRO A 22 0.40 11.24 5.77
CA PRO A 22 0.86 10.49 6.94
C PRO A 22 2.29 10.88 7.34
N VAL A 23 2.62 10.78 8.63
CA VAL A 23 3.94 11.19 9.16
C VAL A 23 5.11 10.44 8.52
N TRP A 24 4.89 9.21 8.06
CA TRP A 24 5.88 8.39 7.37
C TRP A 24 6.05 8.73 5.89
N ALA A 25 5.16 9.56 5.32
CA ALA A 25 5.23 10.02 3.93
C ALA A 25 6.22 11.20 3.80
N ASP A 26 7.47 10.94 4.17
CA ASP A 26 8.61 11.85 4.05
C ASP A 26 9.71 11.18 3.20
N GLU A 27 9.89 11.66 1.97
CA GLU A 27 10.84 11.06 1.02
C GLU A 27 12.30 11.22 1.48
N GLU A 28 12.65 12.34 2.13
CA GLU A 28 14.02 12.59 2.58
C GLU A 28 14.38 11.67 3.75
N ALA A 29 13.44 11.48 4.69
CA ALA A 29 13.65 10.63 5.85
C ALA A 29 13.50 9.13 5.56
N ASN A 30 12.48 8.75 4.78
CA ASN A 30 12.06 7.35 4.65
C ASN A 30 12.17 6.79 3.21
N GLY A 31 12.47 7.61 2.21
CA GLY A 31 12.43 7.23 0.79
C GLY A 31 13.34 6.06 0.43
N ALA A 32 14.43 5.84 1.17
CA ALA A 32 15.32 4.69 1.00
C ALA A 32 14.60 3.34 1.20
N HIS A 33 13.51 3.32 1.97
CA HIS A 33 12.69 2.14 2.25
C HIS A 33 11.31 2.22 1.58
N GLN A 34 11.13 3.08 0.58
CA GLN A 34 9.83 3.32 -0.08
C GLN A 34 9.96 3.27 -1.61
N ASP A 35 10.88 2.45 -2.12
CA ASP A 35 11.04 2.22 -3.56
C ASP A 35 10.01 1.19 -4.06
N ALA A 36 8.87 1.69 -4.52
CA ALA A 36 7.77 0.83 -4.96
C ALA A 36 8.13 -0.03 -6.17
N TRP A 37 8.98 0.45 -7.08
CA TRP A 37 9.41 -0.37 -8.21
C TRP A 37 10.32 -1.51 -7.77
N LYS A 38 11.27 -1.25 -6.84
CA LYS A 38 12.09 -2.32 -6.27
C LYS A 38 11.23 -3.38 -5.59
N SER A 39 10.27 -2.97 -4.74
CA SER A 39 9.38 -3.91 -4.04
C SER A 39 8.50 -4.69 -5.01
N LEU A 40 7.94 -4.03 -6.03
CA LEU A 40 7.10 -4.69 -7.03
C LEU A 40 7.87 -5.73 -7.84
N ASN A 41 9.10 -5.41 -8.24
CA ASN A 41 9.96 -6.33 -9.00
C ASN A 41 10.44 -7.53 -8.13
N ALA A 42 10.52 -7.37 -6.81
CA ALA A 42 10.81 -8.49 -5.90
C ALA A 42 9.69 -9.56 -5.93
N THR A 43 8.43 -9.15 -6.12
CA THR A 43 7.27 -10.04 -6.25
C THR A 43 7.31 -10.91 -7.53
N VAL A 44 8.15 -10.57 -8.51
CA VAL A 44 8.40 -11.42 -9.70
C VAL A 44 9.22 -12.66 -9.34
N ASN A 45 10.04 -12.57 -8.29
CA ASN A 45 10.99 -13.62 -7.91
C ASN A 45 10.55 -14.42 -6.67
N GLY A 46 9.34 -14.19 -6.16
CA GLY A 46 8.85 -14.86 -4.96
C GLY A 46 7.38 -14.59 -4.68
N VAL A 47 6.78 -15.50 -3.92
CA VAL A 47 5.42 -15.35 -3.41
C VAL A 47 5.46 -14.54 -2.12
N PHE A 48 4.66 -13.48 -2.05
CA PHE A 48 4.43 -12.73 -0.82
C PHE A 48 3.07 -13.10 -0.25
N HIS A 49 3.00 -13.24 1.07
CA HIS A 49 1.79 -13.53 1.82
C HIS A 49 1.39 -12.30 2.63
N MET A 50 0.11 -11.93 2.60
CA MET A 50 -0.39 -10.90 3.51
C MET A 50 -0.53 -11.52 4.89
N ILE A 51 0.35 -11.17 5.81
CA ILE A 51 0.38 -11.75 7.15
C ILE A 51 -0.69 -11.11 8.02
N LYS A 52 -0.78 -9.78 8.00
CA LYS A 52 -1.67 -9.00 8.85
C LYS A 52 -2.32 -7.87 8.09
N SER A 53 -3.51 -7.48 8.54
CA SER A 53 -4.22 -6.30 8.05
C SER A 53 -4.94 -5.62 9.21
N THR A 54 -5.23 -4.33 9.05
CA THR A 54 -6.10 -3.56 9.96
C THR A 54 -7.54 -3.41 9.48
N TYR A 55 -7.89 -4.06 8.38
CA TYR A 55 -9.22 -4.00 7.78
C TYR A 55 -9.65 -5.39 7.28
N LYS A 56 -10.95 -5.55 7.04
CA LYS A 56 -11.56 -6.87 6.83
C LYS A 56 -12.13 -7.10 5.44
N ASN A 57 -12.44 -6.02 4.73
CA ASN A 57 -13.22 -6.08 3.50
C ASN A 57 -12.46 -5.35 2.42
N ASP A 58 -12.41 -5.96 1.24
CA ASP A 58 -11.80 -5.40 0.06
C ASP A 58 -12.78 -5.50 -1.14
N PRO A 59 -12.86 -4.50 -2.04
CA PRO A 59 -13.76 -4.53 -3.19
C PRO A 59 -13.49 -5.63 -4.22
N VAL A 60 -12.31 -6.26 -4.19
CA VAL A 60 -11.91 -7.38 -5.05
C VAL A 60 -11.94 -8.68 -4.26
N TRP A 61 -11.29 -8.71 -3.09
CA TRP A 61 -11.12 -9.96 -2.34
C TRP A 61 -12.34 -10.33 -1.48
N GLY A 62 -13.30 -9.40 -1.32
CA GLY A 62 -14.56 -9.62 -0.62
C GLY A 62 -14.49 -9.36 0.88
N ASN A 63 -15.54 -9.75 1.58
CA ASN A 63 -15.68 -9.56 3.02
C ASN A 63 -14.96 -10.65 3.82
N GLU A 64 -14.35 -10.26 4.94
CA GLU A 64 -13.57 -11.16 5.81
C GLU A 64 -12.51 -11.97 5.02
N PHE A 65 -11.81 -11.30 4.10
CA PHE A 65 -10.80 -11.94 3.26
C PHE A 65 -9.68 -12.55 4.12
N ASN A 66 -9.14 -13.68 3.68
CA ASN A 66 -8.04 -14.39 4.33
C ASN A 66 -7.19 -15.14 3.30
N CYS A 67 -6.08 -15.72 3.75
CA CYS A 67 -5.20 -16.53 2.92
C CYS A 67 -4.70 -15.85 1.64
N LEU A 68 -4.45 -14.53 1.73
CA LEU A 68 -3.92 -13.75 0.62
C LEU A 68 -2.46 -14.03 0.33
N SER A 69 -2.16 -14.34 -0.94
CA SER A 69 -0.81 -14.40 -1.47
C SER A 69 -0.74 -13.82 -2.86
N ILE A 70 0.37 -13.17 -3.17
CA ILE A 70 0.65 -12.58 -4.47
C ILE A 70 1.97 -13.08 -5.04
N THR A 71 2.00 -13.25 -6.35
CA THR A 71 3.22 -13.37 -7.16
C THR A 71 3.01 -12.53 -8.41
N ALA A 72 4.09 -12.12 -9.07
CA ALA A 72 4.02 -11.32 -10.29
C ALA A 72 4.79 -11.96 -11.44
N ASP A 73 4.49 -11.53 -12.66
CA ASP A 73 5.21 -11.89 -13.87
C ASP A 73 5.16 -10.70 -14.86
N HIS A 74 5.73 -10.87 -16.05
CA HIS A 74 5.72 -9.91 -17.15
C HIS A 74 6.19 -8.50 -16.74
N PRO A 75 7.40 -8.35 -16.14
CA PRO A 75 7.89 -7.04 -15.77
C PRO A 75 8.12 -6.17 -17.01
N ASN A 76 7.64 -4.93 -16.92
CA ASN A 76 7.85 -3.89 -17.91
C ASN A 76 8.60 -2.73 -17.24
N GLU A 77 9.89 -2.60 -17.54
CA GLU A 77 10.78 -1.58 -16.97
C GLU A 77 10.41 -0.16 -17.39
N ASP A 78 9.93 0.03 -18.63
CA ASP A 78 9.56 1.34 -19.16
C ASP A 78 8.32 1.90 -18.45
N GLU A 79 7.33 1.04 -18.22
CA GLU A 79 6.10 1.39 -17.50
C GLU A 79 6.22 1.24 -15.98
N LYS A 80 7.31 0.62 -15.49
CA LYS A 80 7.45 0.17 -14.10
C LYS A 80 6.24 -0.63 -13.63
N SER A 81 5.85 -1.63 -14.41
CA SER A 81 4.66 -2.44 -14.14
C SER A 81 4.92 -3.93 -14.23
N VAL A 82 4.01 -4.69 -13.62
CA VAL A 82 3.97 -6.16 -13.68
C VAL A 82 2.52 -6.61 -13.80
N LEU A 83 2.32 -7.89 -14.10
CA LEU A 83 1.04 -8.59 -13.98
C LEU A 83 1.05 -9.40 -12.68
N SER A 84 0.18 -9.06 -11.73
CA SER A 84 0.07 -9.71 -10.42
C SER A 84 -1.03 -10.78 -10.42
N PHE A 85 -0.66 -11.94 -9.89
CA PHE A 85 -1.49 -13.13 -9.68
C PHE A 85 -1.81 -13.21 -8.18
N ILE A 86 -3.07 -12.97 -7.83
CA ILE A 86 -3.52 -12.86 -6.45
C ILE A 86 -4.41 -14.06 -6.12
N LEU A 87 -4.03 -14.83 -5.11
CA LEU A 87 -4.82 -15.92 -4.55
C LEU A 87 -5.38 -15.48 -3.20
N PHE A 88 -6.65 -15.73 -2.94
CA PHE A 88 -7.32 -15.32 -1.71
C PHE A 88 -8.50 -16.23 -1.37
N MET A 89 -8.98 -16.14 -0.15
CA MET A 89 -10.24 -16.72 0.30
C MET A 89 -11.08 -15.64 0.99
N ASN A 90 -12.39 -15.85 1.11
CA ASN A 90 -13.29 -14.94 1.83
C ASN A 90 -14.44 -15.73 2.47
N ASN A 91 -15.43 -15.03 3.04
CA ASN A 91 -16.56 -15.70 3.69
C ASN A 91 -17.65 -16.20 2.74
N ALA A 92 -17.54 -15.93 1.43
CA ALA A 92 -18.51 -16.36 0.44
C ALA A 92 -18.21 -17.78 -0.10
N ASP A 93 -16.93 -18.17 -0.11
CA ASP A 93 -16.48 -19.47 -0.60
C ASP A 93 -15.40 -20.07 0.32
N THR A 94 -15.40 -21.39 0.47
CA THR A 94 -14.38 -22.13 1.21
C THR A 94 -13.18 -22.52 0.36
N GLU A 95 -13.25 -22.30 -0.96
CA GLU A 95 -12.15 -22.55 -1.90
C GLU A 95 -11.36 -21.27 -2.20
N TYR A 96 -10.13 -21.45 -2.68
CA TYR A 96 -9.32 -20.34 -3.16
C TYR A 96 -9.94 -19.69 -4.40
N GLN A 97 -10.01 -18.38 -4.37
CA GLN A 97 -10.35 -17.50 -5.47
C GLN A 97 -9.08 -16.86 -6.04
N PHE A 98 -9.22 -16.29 -7.25
CA PHE A 98 -8.12 -15.74 -8.01
C PHE A 98 -8.49 -14.39 -8.62
N SER A 99 -7.55 -13.44 -8.58
CA SER A 99 -7.60 -12.15 -9.30
C SER A 99 -6.32 -11.95 -10.10
N LEU A 100 -6.46 -11.35 -11.28
CA LEU A 100 -5.37 -10.94 -12.15
C LEU A 100 -5.39 -9.42 -12.26
N GLU A 101 -4.29 -8.76 -11.91
CA GLU A 101 -4.25 -7.30 -11.83
C GLU A 101 -2.96 -6.74 -12.43
N LYS A 102 -3.07 -5.70 -13.26
CA LYS A 102 -1.89 -4.93 -13.66
C LYS A 102 -1.51 -4.01 -12.51
N VAL A 103 -0.25 -4.07 -12.08
CA VAL A 103 0.25 -3.22 -11.00
C VAL A 103 1.37 -2.34 -11.55
N THR A 104 1.24 -1.03 -11.34
CA THR A 104 2.21 -0.03 -11.79
C THR A 104 2.77 0.74 -10.59
N ALA A 105 4.08 0.86 -10.51
CA ALA A 105 4.71 1.75 -9.53
C ALA A 105 4.46 3.22 -9.94
N VAL A 106 3.89 3.99 -9.01
CA VAL A 106 3.52 5.40 -9.22
C VAL A 106 3.97 6.26 -8.05
N LYS A 107 3.82 7.59 -8.19
CA LYS A 107 4.21 8.58 -7.18
C LYS A 107 2.96 9.05 -6.43
N MET A 108 3.07 9.14 -5.10
CA MET A 108 2.06 9.68 -4.20
C MET A 108 2.69 10.68 -3.23
N TYR A 109 1.87 11.56 -2.65
CA TYR A 109 2.30 12.56 -1.65
C TYR A 109 3.44 13.50 -2.07
N GLY A 110 3.60 13.73 -3.38
CA GLY A 110 4.61 14.64 -3.92
C GLY A 110 6.03 14.06 -3.98
N TYR A 111 6.18 12.74 -3.89
CA TYR A 111 7.49 12.08 -4.03
C TYR A 111 8.05 12.26 -5.45
N ASN A 112 9.38 12.30 -5.55
CA ASN A 112 10.10 12.33 -6.81
C ASN A 112 10.30 10.92 -7.40
N LYS A 113 10.41 9.91 -6.53
CA LYS A 113 10.50 8.48 -6.90
C LYS A 113 9.19 7.76 -6.65
N GLU A 114 8.92 6.69 -7.40
CA GLU A 114 7.72 5.87 -7.20
C GLU A 114 7.71 5.23 -5.81
N ASN A 115 6.64 5.50 -5.05
CA ASN A 115 6.43 5.04 -3.67
C ASN A 115 5.03 4.45 -3.44
N ALA A 116 4.27 4.27 -4.50
CA ALA A 116 2.92 3.72 -4.44
C ALA A 116 2.71 2.68 -5.55
N LEU A 117 1.75 1.80 -5.33
CA LEU A 117 1.34 0.73 -6.22
C LEU A 117 -0.07 1.04 -6.71
N LYS A 118 -0.20 1.27 -8.02
CA LYS A 118 -1.51 1.41 -8.66
C LYS A 118 -1.93 0.07 -9.23
N TYR A 119 -2.98 -0.49 -8.66
CA TYR A 119 -3.62 -1.72 -9.13
C TYR A 119 -4.69 -1.36 -10.16
N GLN A 120 -4.79 -2.16 -11.21
CA GLN A 120 -5.86 -2.12 -12.20
C GLN A 120 -6.40 -3.54 -12.40
N THR A 121 -7.67 -3.72 -12.08
CA THR A 121 -8.40 -4.98 -12.24
C THR A 121 -8.79 -5.22 -13.70
N GLU A 122 -9.18 -6.44 -14.05
CA GLU A 122 -9.65 -6.79 -15.41
C GLU A 122 -10.89 -5.99 -15.84
N ASP A 123 -11.72 -5.57 -14.89
CA ASP A 123 -12.89 -4.69 -15.12
C ASP A 123 -12.54 -3.19 -15.05
N GLU A 124 -11.26 -2.85 -15.17
CA GLU A 124 -10.70 -1.50 -15.26
C GLU A 124 -10.87 -0.61 -14.02
N ARG A 125 -11.28 -1.17 -12.87
CA ARG A 125 -11.24 -0.43 -11.60
C ARG A 125 -9.80 -0.23 -11.16
N THR A 126 -9.54 0.89 -10.49
CA THR A 126 -8.18 1.22 -10.03
C THR A 126 -8.14 1.53 -8.55
N TYR A 127 -7.11 1.00 -7.90
CA TYR A 127 -6.79 1.24 -6.49
C TYR A 127 -5.35 1.73 -6.40
N THR A 128 -5.02 2.55 -5.42
CA THR A 128 -3.66 3.07 -5.27
C THR A 128 -3.28 3.05 -3.80
N ASP A 129 -2.36 2.15 -3.49
CA ASP A 129 -1.85 1.94 -2.15
C ASP A 129 -0.42 2.43 -2.07
N VAL A 130 0.02 2.78 -0.87
CA VAL A 130 1.30 3.47 -0.67
C VAL A 130 2.25 2.59 0.12
N LEU A 131 3.48 2.47 -0.37
CA LEU A 131 4.55 1.77 0.30
C LEU A 131 5.02 2.60 1.50
N VAL A 132 4.72 2.10 2.70
CA VAL A 132 5.09 2.74 3.97
C VAL A 132 6.54 2.42 4.29
N PHE A 133 6.92 1.16 4.12
CA PHE A 133 8.25 0.65 4.40
C PHE A 133 8.46 -0.66 3.62
N SER A 134 9.68 -0.90 3.16
CA SER A 134 10.08 -2.14 2.51
C SER A 134 11.49 -2.55 2.92
N ASP A 135 11.66 -3.86 3.05
CA ASP A 135 12.94 -4.54 3.16
C ASP A 135 12.96 -5.73 2.17
N ASP A 136 14.09 -6.42 2.03
CA ASP A 136 14.27 -7.39 0.94
C ASP A 136 13.25 -8.56 0.95
N GLN A 137 12.67 -8.91 2.11
CA GLN A 137 11.72 -10.03 2.25
C GLN A 137 10.35 -9.64 2.80
N CYS A 138 10.05 -8.34 2.92
CA CYS A 138 8.80 -7.87 3.47
C CYS A 138 8.49 -6.42 3.08
N TYR A 139 7.23 -6.05 3.17
CA TYR A 139 6.82 -4.65 3.04
C TYR A 139 5.54 -4.36 3.81
N VAL A 140 5.36 -3.07 4.10
CA VAL A 140 4.19 -2.50 4.76
C VAL A 140 3.50 -1.55 3.79
N ILE A 141 2.23 -1.80 3.53
CA ILE A 141 1.39 -0.99 2.65
C ILE A 141 0.40 -0.20 3.50
N TYR A 142 0.11 1.03 3.08
CA TYR A 142 -1.03 1.80 3.52
C TYR A 142 -2.05 1.88 2.39
N VAL A 143 -3.28 1.45 2.69
CA VAL A 143 -4.45 1.56 1.82
C VAL A 143 -5.19 2.85 2.19
N PRO A 144 -5.15 3.90 1.35
CA PRO A 144 -5.83 5.15 1.65
C PRO A 144 -7.34 4.95 1.78
N GLY A 145 -7.92 5.52 2.84
CA GLY A 145 -9.37 5.53 3.01
C GLY A 145 -10.06 6.45 2.02
N THR A 146 -11.34 6.22 1.78
CA THR A 146 -12.23 7.13 1.04
C THR A 146 -12.84 8.17 1.98
N GLU A 147 -13.52 9.18 1.44
CA GLU A 147 -14.15 10.23 2.24
C GLU A 147 -15.04 9.63 3.35
N GLY A 148 -14.70 9.94 4.61
CA GLY A 148 -15.43 9.46 5.78
C GLY A 148 -14.97 8.10 6.33
N HIS A 149 -14.02 7.42 5.69
CA HIS A 149 -13.46 6.15 6.15
C HIS A 149 -11.96 6.27 6.42
N LYS A 150 -11.50 5.77 7.57
CA LYS A 150 -10.07 5.63 7.83
C LYS A 150 -9.51 4.58 6.88
N GLY A 151 -8.32 4.86 6.33
CA GLY A 151 -7.54 3.87 5.59
C GLY A 151 -7.09 2.70 6.48
N GLY A 152 -6.33 1.78 5.90
CA GLY A 152 -5.82 0.61 6.60
C GLY A 152 -4.36 0.33 6.27
N TYR A 153 -3.79 -0.64 6.96
CA TYR A 153 -2.42 -1.10 6.75
C TYR A 153 -2.39 -2.60 6.50
N GLU A 154 -1.36 -3.02 5.78
CA GLU A 154 -1.08 -4.40 5.44
C GLU A 154 0.38 -4.71 5.72
N LEU A 155 0.64 -5.93 6.19
CA LEU A 155 1.98 -6.48 6.36
C LEU A 155 2.13 -7.67 5.42
N TRP A 156 3.12 -7.60 4.54
CA TRP A 156 3.43 -8.65 3.57
C TRP A 156 4.83 -9.19 3.80
N ALA A 157 5.00 -10.50 3.64
CA ALA A 157 6.31 -11.17 3.72
C ALA A 157 6.37 -12.43 2.86
N THR A 158 7.57 -12.82 2.43
CA THR A 158 7.78 -14.06 1.66
C THR A 158 7.71 -15.32 2.53
N ASP A 159 8.05 -15.23 3.81
CA ASP A 159 7.92 -16.31 4.80
C ASP A 159 6.90 -15.90 5.87
N TYR A 160 5.73 -16.56 5.87
CA TYR A 160 4.68 -16.29 6.85
C TYR A 160 5.01 -16.78 8.26
N GLN A 161 5.97 -17.70 8.41
CA GLN A 161 6.41 -18.22 9.70
C GLN A 161 7.50 -17.33 10.32
N ASN A 162 8.34 -16.72 9.48
CA ASN A 162 9.49 -15.92 9.90
C ASN A 162 9.44 -14.51 9.32
N VAL A 163 8.47 -13.71 9.76
CA VAL A 163 8.32 -12.33 9.31
C VAL A 163 9.52 -11.48 9.80
N PRO A 164 10.21 -10.75 8.92
CA PRO A 164 11.32 -9.89 9.33
C PRO A 164 10.91 -8.84 10.36
N ALA A 165 11.75 -8.67 11.39
CA ALA A 165 11.50 -7.74 12.49
C ALA A 165 11.37 -6.29 12.00
N SER A 166 12.12 -5.89 10.96
CA SER A 166 12.08 -4.54 10.39
C SER A 166 10.68 -4.12 9.94
N CYS A 167 10.00 -4.96 9.14
CA CYS A 167 8.62 -4.67 8.73
C CYS A 167 7.62 -4.86 9.86
N LEU A 168 7.82 -5.85 10.74
CA LEU A 168 6.90 -6.08 11.86
C LEU A 168 6.89 -4.89 12.84
N GLU A 169 8.06 -4.34 13.17
CA GLU A 169 8.20 -3.15 14.02
C GLU A 169 7.53 -1.94 13.36
N LYS A 170 7.78 -1.69 12.07
CA LYS A 170 7.16 -0.59 11.32
C LYS A 170 5.65 -0.74 11.20
N PHE A 171 5.17 -1.95 10.95
CA PHE A 171 3.73 -2.23 10.95
C PHE A 171 3.12 -1.94 12.32
N ASN A 172 3.71 -2.46 13.41
CA ASN A 172 3.21 -2.23 14.77
C ASN A 172 3.23 -0.73 15.16
N GLU A 173 4.28 0.00 14.76
CA GLU A 173 4.40 1.44 14.97
C GLU A 173 3.21 2.19 14.35
N TYR A 174 2.92 1.96 13.07
CA TYR A 174 1.88 2.71 12.35
C TYR A 174 0.47 2.17 12.56
N THR A 175 0.33 1.02 13.22
CA THR A 175 -0.97 0.39 13.52
C THR A 175 -1.32 0.38 15.00
N ALA A 176 -0.60 1.14 15.84
CA ALA A 176 -0.79 1.15 17.30
C ALA A 176 -2.25 1.43 17.74
N ASP A 177 -2.98 2.26 16.99
CA ASP A 177 -4.38 2.62 17.26
C ASP A 177 -5.39 1.84 16.40
N PHE A 178 -4.96 0.78 15.72
CA PHE A 178 -5.80 -0.03 14.83
C PHE A 178 -6.09 -1.41 15.42
N GLN A 179 -7.26 -1.96 15.06
CA GLN A 179 -7.52 -3.36 15.28
C GLN A 179 -6.79 -4.19 14.22
N VAL A 180 -5.74 -4.88 14.63
CA VAL A 180 -4.97 -5.79 13.76
C VAL A 180 -5.59 -7.18 13.77
N ARG A 181 -5.58 -7.85 12.61
CA ARG A 181 -5.93 -9.26 12.46
C ARG A 181 -4.91 -10.00 11.61
N ASP A 182 -4.90 -11.31 11.76
CA ASP A 182 -4.17 -12.20 10.85
C ASP A 182 -4.95 -12.42 9.55
N VAL A 183 -4.21 -12.60 8.46
CA VAL A 183 -4.77 -12.83 7.11
C VAL A 183 -4.27 -14.16 6.57
N PHE A 184 -2.97 -14.32 6.34
CA PHE A 184 -2.34 -15.58 5.96
C PHE A 184 -1.72 -16.25 7.19
N THR A 185 -2.08 -17.51 7.44
CA THR A 185 -1.60 -18.31 8.58
C THR A 185 -1.36 -19.76 8.16
N SER A 186 -0.90 -20.61 9.09
CA SER A 186 -0.78 -22.05 8.85
C SER A 186 -2.12 -22.76 8.55
N ALA A 187 -3.26 -22.11 8.77
CA ALA A 187 -4.58 -22.62 8.38
C ALA A 187 -4.82 -22.51 6.87
N CYS A 188 -4.10 -21.63 6.18
CA CYS A 188 -4.12 -21.45 4.73
C CYS A 188 -3.35 -22.61 4.08
N ARG A 189 -4.03 -23.75 3.94
CA ARG A 189 -3.48 -24.91 3.25
C ARG A 189 -3.87 -24.83 1.78
N TYR A 190 -2.88 -24.76 0.90
CA TYR A 190 -3.05 -25.13 -0.51
C TYR A 190 -3.56 -26.58 -0.53
N ARG A 191 -4.83 -26.78 -0.85
CA ARG A 191 -5.40 -28.12 -1.04
C ARG A 191 -5.24 -28.55 -2.49
#